data_AF-A0A838N016-F1
#
_entry.id   AF-A0A838N016-F1
#
_cell.length_a   1.000
_cell.length_b   1.000
_cell.length_c   1.000
_cell.angle_alpha   90.00
_cell.angle_beta   90.00
_cell.angle_gamma   90.00
#
_symmetry.space_group_name_H-M   'P 1'
#
loop_
_entity.id
_entity.type
_entity.pdbx_description
1 polymer ?
#
loop_
_entity_poly.entity_id
_entity_poly.type
_entity_poly.pdbx_seq_one_letter_code
_entity_poly.pdbx_strand_id
1 'polypeptide(L)'
;MRKSQLFIILALMALLAVINLVTREDAAGKEFFGGLPWYGWAGVSAFLVAVGIGFALRDAARARQLLEEPLPVKQDEESQRAQLSQELLDKYDPDGPNYPHPVIVAERCIGCHACVDACPHDVLAIVNGISTPIAPDQCMEDTSCQVECPVNPKACIVVNTTKKIPPRKVPARNAKFETNVPGCFIIGDVSGTPLIKNAANEGSAVAIRVAQELRNGNGHQPQQEADYDVAIIGAGPAGLSAAVMAKRLDLKYIGIEQDTVMSTIVKYPKGKYVFLKPETMEWAGGIRLPGLEEYVEEVVEEILDGPHKSRAQELLAAERAGTLAADDQQLLADARDRYQALLEAELTGTIDEGGRTRLANARRKFETLLEAEDKATLAQLLEEEKAGQIAEEEVGKKDKLNLARAQYGDSLEAEIASGRLDAERFQALAAVRAKVAGDQREVLLNTWIMNMKENNVVINENESCKAVKKAEDGDYFAVQTEKGKEKEKMTYRARRVILAIGNSGTPMKLKVTGEEMKVTRDDVTEDKVKYKLADPEAYRRKKCIVVGAGNSAIEAAVDLVARRKGSDIEFRPPEERNEVILVVRSDLKNDLKFGNKQQIYD
;
A
#
# COMPACT_ATOMS: atom_id res chain seq x y z
N MET A 1 -12.80 -14.39 -27.07
CA MET A 1 -13.42 -13.60 -28.16
C MET A 1 -14.32 -12.52 -27.57
N ARG A 2 -14.06 -11.24 -27.82
CA ARG A 2 -14.95 -10.14 -27.39
C ARG A 2 -16.25 -10.18 -28.21
N LYS A 3 -17.40 -9.76 -27.65
CA LYS A 3 -18.72 -9.78 -28.32
C LYS A 3 -18.72 -9.15 -29.73
N SER A 4 -17.86 -8.15 -29.96
CA SER A 4 -17.67 -7.49 -31.26
C SER A 4 -17.07 -8.41 -32.33
N GLN A 5 -16.14 -9.31 -31.98
CA GLN A 5 -15.52 -10.26 -32.91
C GLN A 5 -16.52 -11.34 -33.38
N LEU A 6 -17.40 -11.78 -32.48
CA LEU A 6 -18.46 -12.73 -32.81
C LEU A 6 -19.45 -12.16 -33.83
N PHE A 7 -19.80 -10.88 -33.70
CA PHE A 7 -20.74 -10.23 -34.61
C PHE A 7 -20.18 -10.09 -36.04
N ILE A 8 -18.89 -9.79 -36.17
CA ILE A 8 -18.21 -9.68 -37.47
C ILE A 8 -18.12 -11.05 -38.15
N ILE A 9 -17.76 -12.10 -37.40
CA ILE A 9 -17.70 -13.46 -37.93
C ILE A 9 -19.08 -13.91 -38.42
N LEU A 10 -20.14 -13.64 -37.65
CA LEU A 10 -21.51 -13.98 -38.03
C LEU A 10 -21.97 -13.19 -39.27
N ALA A 11 -21.62 -11.91 -39.37
CA ALA A 11 -21.93 -11.09 -40.55
C ALA A 11 -21.19 -11.58 -41.81
N LEU A 12 -19.93 -11.98 -41.68
CA LEU A 12 -19.16 -12.57 -42.79
C LEU A 12 -19.70 -13.93 -43.22
N MET A 13 -20.08 -14.78 -42.27
CA MET A 13 -20.70 -16.07 -42.56
C MET A 13 -22.06 -15.89 -43.25
N ALA A 14 -22.86 -14.91 -42.82
CA ALA A 14 -24.13 -14.58 -43.47
C ALA A 14 -23.92 -14.05 -44.90
N LEU A 15 -22.92 -13.19 -45.12
CA LEU A 15 -22.59 -12.68 -46.45
C LEU A 15 -22.11 -13.80 -47.39
N LEU A 16 -21.23 -14.68 -46.91
CA LEU A 16 -20.76 -15.84 -47.67
C LEU A 16 -21.90 -16.83 -47.97
N ALA A 17 -22.84 -17.03 -47.04
CA ALA A 17 -24.02 -17.84 -47.27
C ALA A 17 -24.94 -17.24 -48.35
N VAL A 18 -25.13 -15.92 -48.36
CA VAL A 18 -25.92 -15.22 -49.40
C VAL A 18 -25.23 -15.30 -50.76
N ILE A 19 -23.92 -15.08 -50.83
CA ILE A 19 -23.16 -15.19 -52.09
C ILE A 19 -23.23 -16.62 -52.65
N ASN A 20 -23.12 -17.64 -51.78
CA ASN A 20 -23.25 -19.04 -52.18
C ASN A 20 -24.67 -19.40 -52.64
N LEU A 21 -25.71 -18.79 -52.04
CA LEU A 21 -27.10 -18.97 -52.46
C LEU A 21 -27.41 -18.32 -53.81
N VAL A 22 -26.79 -17.17 -54.12
CA VAL A 22 -27.04 -16.41 -55.35
C VAL A 22 -26.23 -16.94 -56.55
N THR A 23 -25.14 -17.67 -56.32
CA THR A 23 -24.23 -18.15 -57.38
C THR A 23 -24.53 -19.59 -57.87
N ARG A 24 -25.70 -20.15 -57.52
CA ARG A 24 -26.08 -21.50 -57.97
C ARG A 24 -26.55 -21.52 -59.44
N GLU A 25 -25.72 -22.18 -60.26
CA GLU A 25 -25.91 -22.71 -61.64
C GLU A 25 -25.89 -21.64 -62.76
N ASP A 26 -25.07 -21.78 -63.81
CA ASP A 26 -25.12 -22.86 -64.81
C ASP A 26 -23.77 -23.51 -65.18
N ALA A 27 -23.90 -24.76 -65.62
CA ALA A 27 -22.86 -25.63 -66.16
C ALA A 27 -22.18 -25.08 -67.43
N ALA A 28 -20.94 -24.63 -67.30
CA ALA A 28 -19.87 -24.75 -68.30
C ALA A 28 -18.57 -24.25 -67.65
N GLY A 29 -17.52 -25.08 -67.69
CA GLY A 29 -16.34 -24.98 -66.83
C GLY A 29 -15.81 -23.56 -66.60
N LYS A 30 -15.78 -23.13 -65.33
CA LYS A 30 -15.00 -21.98 -64.88
C LYS A 30 -14.44 -22.17 -63.47
N GLU A 31 -13.22 -21.67 -63.34
CA GLU A 31 -12.22 -21.74 -62.28
C GLU A 31 -12.60 -20.96 -61.00
N PHE A 32 -13.82 -21.13 -60.50
CA PHE A 32 -14.33 -20.33 -59.37
C PHE A 32 -14.63 -21.17 -58.15
N PHE A 33 -13.67 -21.18 -57.21
CA PHE A 33 -13.81 -21.83 -55.90
C PHE A 33 -14.82 -21.04 -55.04
N GLY A 34 -15.95 -21.66 -54.67
CA GLY A 34 -16.90 -21.07 -53.72
C GLY A 34 -17.64 -19.81 -54.22
N GLY A 35 -17.89 -19.67 -55.53
CA GLY A 35 -18.70 -18.59 -56.09
C GLY A 35 -17.98 -17.26 -56.33
N LEU A 36 -16.67 -17.18 -56.06
CA LEU A 36 -15.84 -16.00 -56.35
C LEU A 36 -14.57 -16.37 -57.16
N PRO A 37 -14.11 -15.48 -58.06
CA PRO A 37 -12.78 -15.55 -58.65
C PRO A 37 -11.65 -15.53 -57.64
N TRP A 38 -10.47 -16.05 -58.01
CA TRP A 38 -9.28 -16.00 -57.16
C TRP A 38 -8.92 -14.56 -56.74
N TYR A 39 -9.11 -13.58 -57.63
CA TYR A 39 -8.92 -12.16 -57.31
C TYR A 39 -10.03 -11.60 -56.41
N GLY A 40 -11.23 -12.18 -56.45
CA GLY A 40 -12.31 -11.87 -55.51
C GLY A 40 -11.97 -12.33 -54.10
N TRP A 41 -11.46 -13.56 -53.97
CA TRP A 41 -10.94 -14.06 -52.69
C TRP A 41 -9.72 -13.26 -52.21
N ALA A 42 -8.80 -12.89 -53.10
CA ALA A 42 -7.68 -12.02 -52.75
C ALA A 42 -8.16 -10.64 -52.24
N GLY A 43 -9.20 -10.07 -52.84
CA GLY A 43 -9.83 -8.82 -52.40
C GLY A 43 -10.47 -8.95 -51.01
N VAL A 44 -11.20 -10.03 -50.74
CA VAL A 44 -11.80 -10.31 -49.43
C VAL A 44 -10.72 -10.52 -48.36
N SER A 45 -9.67 -11.29 -48.66
CA SER A 45 -8.54 -11.49 -47.75
C SER A 45 -7.80 -10.18 -47.46
N ALA A 46 -7.54 -9.36 -48.48
CA ALA A 46 -6.90 -8.06 -48.29
C ALA A 46 -7.77 -7.10 -47.45
N PHE A 47 -9.09 -7.10 -47.67
CA PHE A 47 -10.02 -6.30 -46.88
C PHE A 47 -10.06 -6.77 -45.41
N LEU A 48 -10.09 -8.08 -45.15
CA LEU A 48 -10.04 -8.63 -43.79
C LEU A 48 -8.73 -8.30 -43.07
N VAL A 49 -7.60 -8.37 -43.76
CA VAL A 49 -6.29 -7.99 -43.22
C VAL A 49 -6.27 -6.49 -42.91
N ALA A 50 -6.74 -5.63 -43.82
CA ALA A 50 -6.78 -4.19 -43.60
C ALA A 50 -7.70 -3.79 -42.43
N VAL A 51 -8.89 -4.40 -42.33
CA VAL A 51 -9.81 -4.21 -41.20
C VAL A 51 -9.19 -4.74 -39.90
N GLY A 52 -8.54 -5.91 -39.93
CA GLY A 52 -7.82 -6.48 -38.79
C GLY A 52 -6.71 -5.58 -38.28
N ILE A 53 -5.88 -5.04 -39.18
CA ILE A 53 -4.83 -4.06 -38.86
C ILE A 53 -5.44 -2.78 -38.29
N GLY A 54 -6.52 -2.26 -38.89
CA GLY A 54 -7.23 -1.07 -38.38
C GLY A 54 -7.76 -1.25 -36.95
N PHE A 55 -8.30 -2.42 -36.62
CA PHE A 55 -8.72 -2.75 -35.26
C PHE A 55 -7.54 -2.95 -34.32
N ALA A 56 -6.45 -3.60 -34.75
CA ALA A 56 -5.25 -3.77 -33.95
C ALA A 56 -4.63 -2.41 -33.59
N LEU A 57 -4.53 -1.50 -34.57
CA LEU A 57 -4.05 -0.13 -34.36
C LEU A 57 -4.96 0.67 -33.44
N ARG A 58 -6.29 0.54 -33.58
CA ARG A 58 -7.26 1.19 -32.70
C ARG A 58 -7.22 0.65 -31.28
N ASP A 59 -7.13 -0.67 -31.10
CA ASP A 59 -7.05 -1.28 -29.78
C ASP A 59 -5.70 -0.97 -29.11
N ALA A 60 -4.59 -0.93 -29.87
CA ALA A 60 -3.29 -0.48 -29.38
C ALA A 60 -3.33 1.00 -28.95
N ALA A 61 -3.92 1.87 -29.77
CA ALA A 61 -4.10 3.29 -29.43
C ALA A 61 -4.98 3.47 -28.17
N ARG A 62 -6.06 2.71 -28.06
CA ARG A 62 -6.96 2.73 -26.89
C ARG A 62 -6.30 2.17 -25.63
N ALA A 63 -5.49 1.12 -25.76
CA ALA A 63 -4.71 0.57 -24.65
C ALA A 63 -3.68 1.60 -24.14
N ARG A 64 -3.00 2.30 -25.07
CA ARG A 64 -2.12 3.44 -24.74
C ARG A 64 -2.87 4.54 -24.00
N GLN A 65 -4.05 4.92 -24.49
CA GLN A 65 -4.86 5.97 -23.89
C GLN A 65 -5.36 5.59 -22.48
N LEU A 66 -5.70 4.32 -22.23
CA LEU A 66 -6.08 3.83 -20.90
C LEU A 66 -4.91 3.78 -19.89
N LEU A 67 -3.66 3.76 -20.38
CA LEU A 67 -2.46 3.81 -19.54
C LEU A 67 -2.00 5.27 -19.31
N GLU A 68 -2.26 6.18 -20.25
CA GLU A 68 -1.80 7.57 -20.19
C GLU A 68 -2.85 8.54 -19.61
N GLU A 69 -4.14 8.32 -19.86
CA GLU A 69 -5.21 9.17 -19.34
C GLU A 69 -5.72 8.65 -17.99
N PRO A 70 -5.88 9.51 -16.98
CA PRO A 70 -6.54 9.13 -15.74
C PRO A 70 -7.95 8.62 -16.08
N LEU A 71 -8.34 7.48 -15.51
CA LEU A 71 -9.68 6.92 -15.70
C LEU A 71 -10.71 8.04 -15.51
N PRO A 72 -11.60 8.30 -16.49
CA PRO A 72 -12.60 9.34 -16.35
C PRO A 72 -13.43 8.99 -15.12
N VAL A 73 -13.35 9.84 -14.10
CA VAL A 73 -14.20 9.73 -12.91
C VAL A 73 -15.62 9.79 -13.43
N LYS A 74 -16.38 8.70 -13.34
CA LYS A 74 -17.82 8.72 -13.60
C LYS A 74 -18.42 9.72 -12.63
N GLN A 75 -18.68 10.92 -13.12
CA GLN A 75 -19.43 11.92 -12.39
C GLN A 75 -20.88 11.50 -12.49
N ASP A 76 -21.37 10.75 -11.50
CA ASP A 76 -22.80 10.54 -11.36
C ASP A 76 -23.42 11.92 -11.10
N GLU A 77 -24.15 12.45 -12.08
CA GLU A 77 -24.80 13.78 -11.99
C GLU A 77 -25.80 13.83 -10.83
N GLU A 78 -26.34 12.69 -10.39
CA GLU A 78 -27.15 12.54 -9.17
C GLU A 78 -26.37 12.83 -7.87
N SER A 79 -25.05 12.57 -7.83
CA SER A 79 -24.19 12.88 -6.68
C SER A 79 -23.97 14.39 -6.48
N GLN A 80 -24.22 15.21 -7.52
CA GLN A 80 -24.02 16.67 -7.48
C GLN A 80 -25.12 17.41 -6.71
N ARG A 81 -26.25 16.76 -6.42
CA ARG A 81 -27.28 17.25 -5.48
C ARG A 81 -27.28 16.38 -4.24
N ALA A 82 -26.23 16.47 -3.43
CA ALA A 82 -26.23 15.86 -2.10
C ALA A 82 -27.21 16.64 -1.19
N GLN A 83 -28.51 16.45 -1.39
CA GLN A 83 -29.54 16.87 -0.46
C GLN A 83 -29.64 15.82 0.65
N LEU A 84 -29.77 16.29 1.90
CA LEU A 84 -30.07 15.41 3.02
C LEU A 84 -31.43 14.72 2.78
N SER A 85 -31.56 13.46 3.21
CA SER A 85 -32.88 12.84 3.26
C SER A 85 -33.77 13.59 4.27
N GLN A 86 -35.09 13.56 4.07
CA GLN A 86 -36.02 14.24 4.98
C GLN A 86 -35.82 13.79 6.43
N GLU A 87 -35.61 12.49 6.67
CA GLU A 87 -35.31 11.94 7.99
C GLU A 87 -34.07 12.58 8.66
N LEU A 88 -33.03 12.86 7.87
CA LEU A 88 -31.82 13.51 8.40
C LEU A 88 -32.03 15.02 8.61
N LEU A 89 -32.83 15.68 7.79
CA LEU A 89 -33.21 17.08 8.01
C LEU A 89 -34.03 17.21 9.30
N ASP A 90 -35.07 16.39 9.47
CA ASP A 90 -35.89 16.42 10.68
C ASP A 90 -35.07 16.13 11.95
N LYS A 91 -34.00 15.32 11.83
CA LYS A 91 -33.10 14.99 12.94
C LYS A 91 -32.07 16.09 13.24
N TYR A 92 -31.46 16.68 12.21
CA TYR A 92 -30.30 17.57 12.35
C TYR A 92 -30.60 19.05 12.16
N ASP A 93 -31.76 19.36 11.60
CA ASP A 93 -32.21 20.71 11.25
C ASP A 93 -33.75 20.87 11.36
N PRO A 94 -34.40 20.45 12.48
CA PRO A 94 -35.86 20.47 12.60
C PRO A 94 -36.46 21.89 12.55
N ASP A 95 -35.77 22.87 13.11
CA ASP A 95 -36.16 24.28 13.16
C ASP A 95 -35.27 25.14 12.25
N GLY A 96 -34.73 24.53 11.18
CA GLY A 96 -33.78 25.14 10.27
C GLY A 96 -34.31 26.37 9.55
N PRO A 97 -33.47 27.39 9.29
CA PRO A 97 -33.90 28.55 8.53
C PRO A 97 -34.15 28.20 7.06
N ASN A 98 -35.09 28.92 6.44
CA ASN A 98 -35.41 28.77 5.00
C ASN A 98 -34.34 29.33 4.05
N TYR A 99 -33.22 29.87 4.58
CA TYR A 99 -32.08 30.33 3.79
C TYR A 99 -30.98 29.26 3.72
N PRO A 100 -30.04 29.36 2.77
CA PRO A 100 -28.92 28.43 2.67
C PRO A 100 -28.03 28.41 3.91
N HIS A 101 -27.77 27.23 4.48
CA HIS A 101 -26.90 27.09 5.65
C HIS A 101 -26.30 25.68 5.73
N PRO A 102 -25.16 25.49 6.41
CA PRO A 102 -24.57 24.17 6.57
C PRO A 102 -25.29 23.37 7.66
N VAL A 103 -25.64 22.13 7.36
CA VAL A 103 -26.12 21.12 8.31
C VAL A 103 -25.06 20.03 8.45
N ILE A 104 -24.78 19.64 9.69
CA ILE A 104 -23.75 18.65 10.00
C ILE A 104 -24.39 17.35 10.49
N VAL A 105 -24.22 16.27 9.72
CA VAL A 105 -24.58 14.92 10.13
C VAL A 105 -23.54 14.40 11.11
N ALA A 106 -23.82 14.52 12.40
CA ALA A 106 -22.87 14.27 13.47
C ALA A 106 -22.25 12.86 13.40
N GLU A 107 -23.00 11.81 13.04
CA GLU A 107 -22.46 10.44 12.99
C GLU A 107 -21.49 10.22 11.84
N ARG A 108 -21.49 11.10 10.83
CA ARG A 108 -20.53 11.08 9.71
C ARG A 108 -19.32 11.96 10.01
N CYS A 109 -19.43 12.93 10.91
CA CYS A 109 -18.39 13.93 11.12
C CYS A 109 -17.17 13.33 11.82
N ILE A 110 -16.06 13.21 11.07
CA ILE A 110 -14.78 12.77 11.64
C ILE A 110 -14.05 13.86 12.43
N GLY A 111 -14.49 15.12 12.34
CA GLY A 111 -13.90 16.24 13.09
C GLY A 111 -12.52 16.66 12.56
N CYS A 112 -12.29 16.53 11.25
CA CYS A 112 -11.00 16.81 10.61
C CYS A 112 -10.74 18.29 10.33
N HIS A 113 -11.57 19.21 10.81
CA HIS A 113 -11.49 20.67 10.59
C HIS A 113 -11.61 21.15 9.12
N ALA A 114 -11.51 20.27 8.11
CA ALA A 114 -11.56 20.65 6.70
C ALA A 114 -12.72 21.59 6.31
N CYS A 115 -13.92 21.40 6.86
CA CYS A 115 -15.07 22.27 6.59
C CYS A 115 -15.02 23.62 7.33
N VAL A 116 -14.36 23.66 8.49
CA VAL A 116 -14.09 24.89 9.26
C VAL A 116 -13.04 25.72 8.53
N ASP A 117 -11.90 25.10 8.20
CA ASP A 117 -10.78 25.78 7.53
C ASP A 117 -11.14 26.26 6.11
N ALA A 118 -12.08 25.58 5.46
CA ALA A 118 -12.58 25.96 4.14
C ALA A 118 -13.62 27.09 4.18
N CYS A 119 -14.19 27.42 5.34
CA CYS A 119 -15.22 28.45 5.45
C CYS A 119 -14.55 29.83 5.57
N PRO A 120 -14.72 30.74 4.59
CA PRO A 120 -14.11 32.07 4.66
C PRO A 120 -14.84 33.05 5.61
N HIS A 121 -15.94 32.61 6.22
CA HIS A 121 -16.84 33.42 7.05
C HIS A 121 -16.99 32.88 8.47
N ASP A 122 -16.16 31.92 8.89
CA ASP A 122 -16.16 31.36 10.26
C ASP A 122 -17.55 30.86 10.75
N VAL A 123 -18.42 30.44 9.83
CA VAL A 123 -19.78 29.92 10.10
C VAL A 123 -19.74 28.65 10.95
N LEU A 124 -18.66 27.87 10.82
CA LEU A 124 -18.47 26.57 11.43
C LEU A 124 -17.33 26.63 12.44
N ALA A 125 -17.50 25.93 13.57
CA ALA A 125 -16.42 25.66 14.52
C ALA A 125 -16.45 24.19 14.94
N ILE A 126 -15.36 23.71 15.56
CA ILE A 126 -15.36 22.39 16.18
C ILE A 126 -15.81 22.52 17.64
N VAL A 127 -16.95 21.91 17.96
CA VAL A 127 -17.51 21.82 19.31
C VAL A 127 -17.59 20.35 19.68
N ASN A 128 -16.96 19.95 20.80
CA ASN A 128 -16.89 18.56 21.24
C ASN A 128 -16.39 17.59 20.14
N GLY A 129 -15.43 18.05 19.32
CA GLY A 129 -14.86 17.25 18.22
C GLY A 129 -15.76 17.13 16.99
N ILE A 130 -16.93 17.75 16.96
CA ILE A 130 -17.86 17.76 15.82
C ILE A 130 -17.91 19.16 15.22
N SER A 131 -17.88 19.25 13.89
CA SER A 131 -18.14 20.53 13.23
C SER A 131 -19.58 20.96 13.51
N THR A 132 -19.76 22.20 13.93
CA THR A 132 -21.04 22.74 14.38
C THR A 132 -21.23 24.13 13.75
N PRO A 133 -22.39 24.42 13.14
CA PRO A 133 -22.73 25.77 12.70
C PRO A 133 -22.92 26.67 13.92
N ILE A 134 -22.04 27.64 14.11
CA ILE A 134 -22.09 28.62 15.22
C ILE A 134 -22.66 29.97 14.78
N ALA A 135 -22.58 30.28 13.49
CA ALA A 135 -23.11 31.51 12.89
C ALA A 135 -23.75 31.19 11.51
N PRO A 136 -24.80 30.33 11.46
CA PRO A 136 -25.41 29.89 10.20
C PRO A 136 -25.98 31.04 9.37
N ASP A 137 -26.36 32.15 10.01
CA ASP A 137 -26.84 33.39 9.40
C ASP A 137 -25.77 34.13 8.57
N GLN A 138 -24.49 33.84 8.80
CA GLN A 138 -23.38 34.40 8.03
C GLN A 138 -23.01 33.55 6.79
N CYS A 139 -23.78 32.49 6.51
CA CYS A 139 -23.50 31.63 5.36
C CYS A 139 -23.74 32.35 4.04
N MET A 140 -22.68 32.47 3.23
CA MET A 140 -22.73 33.06 1.88
C MET A 140 -22.90 31.99 0.78
N GLU A 141 -23.33 30.80 1.17
CA GLU A 141 -23.61 29.63 0.31
C GLU A 141 -22.51 29.27 -0.69
N ASP A 142 -21.24 29.60 -0.43
CA ASP A 142 -20.11 29.28 -1.33
C ASP A 142 -19.84 27.77 -1.45
N THR A 143 -20.41 26.97 -0.54
CA THR A 143 -20.34 25.51 -0.46
C THR A 143 -18.96 24.91 -0.20
N SER A 144 -17.91 25.72 0.03
CA SER A 144 -16.53 25.23 0.23
C SER A 144 -16.44 24.24 1.38
N CYS A 145 -17.18 24.47 2.47
CA CYS A 145 -17.26 23.58 3.62
C CYS A 145 -17.80 22.18 3.27
N GLN A 146 -18.81 22.12 2.38
CA GLN A 146 -19.34 20.86 1.86
C GLN A 146 -18.35 20.24 0.86
N VAL A 147 -17.74 21.03 -0.02
CA VAL A 147 -16.76 20.58 -1.02
C VAL A 147 -15.57 19.90 -0.34
N GLU A 148 -15.00 20.51 0.69
CA GLU A 148 -13.82 20.03 1.40
C GLU A 148 -14.10 18.91 2.41
N CYS A 149 -15.36 18.61 2.71
CA CYS A 149 -15.71 17.48 3.58
C CYS A 149 -15.17 16.16 2.97
N PRO A 150 -14.20 15.50 3.63
CA PRO A 150 -13.54 14.32 3.07
C PRO A 150 -14.36 13.03 3.24
N VAL A 151 -15.45 13.08 4.01
CA VAL A 151 -16.26 11.90 4.33
C VAL A 151 -17.20 11.60 3.15
N ASN A 152 -17.33 10.33 2.80
CA ASN A 152 -18.29 9.87 1.79
C ASN A 152 -19.23 8.82 2.42
N PRO A 153 -20.55 9.07 2.54
CA PRO A 153 -21.25 10.32 2.22
C PRO A 153 -20.80 11.52 3.07
N LYS A 154 -20.98 12.74 2.53
CA LYS A 154 -20.56 13.98 3.21
C LYS A 154 -21.23 14.15 4.58
N ALA A 155 -20.46 14.64 5.54
CA ALA A 155 -20.93 15.00 6.87
C ALA A 155 -21.45 16.45 6.91
N CYS A 156 -20.78 17.38 6.21
CA CYS A 156 -21.21 18.77 6.07
C CYS A 156 -21.94 18.93 4.74
N ILE A 157 -23.18 19.38 4.78
CA ILE A 157 -24.04 19.61 3.61
C ILE A 157 -24.66 20.99 3.74
N VAL A 158 -24.50 21.85 2.73
CA VAL A 158 -25.20 23.13 2.65
C VAL A 158 -26.59 22.86 2.09
N VAL A 159 -27.60 22.96 2.95
CA VAL A 159 -29.02 22.80 2.57
C VAL A 159 -29.57 24.12 2.04
N ASN A 160 -30.72 24.08 1.36
CA ASN A 160 -31.38 25.25 0.77
C ASN A 160 -30.55 26.07 -0.24
N THR A 161 -29.33 25.64 -0.59
CA THR A 161 -28.50 26.32 -1.58
C THR A 161 -29.04 26.10 -3.00
N THR A 162 -28.99 27.17 -3.79
CA THR A 162 -29.29 27.12 -5.23
C THR A 162 -28.03 27.03 -6.08
N LYS A 163 -26.84 27.20 -5.47
CA LYS A 163 -25.56 27.15 -6.16
C LYS A 163 -25.17 25.71 -6.49
N LYS A 164 -24.51 25.55 -7.64
CA LYS A 164 -23.93 24.26 -8.03
C LYS A 164 -22.72 23.96 -7.15
N ILE A 165 -22.76 22.83 -6.45
CA ILE A 165 -21.64 22.37 -5.62
C ILE A 165 -20.52 21.88 -6.55
N PRO A 166 -19.32 22.51 -6.55
CA PRO A 166 -18.23 22.03 -7.38
C PRO A 166 -17.70 20.68 -6.83
N PRO A 167 -17.15 19.82 -7.69
CA PRO A 167 -16.48 18.62 -7.20
C PRO A 167 -15.24 19.02 -6.39
N ARG A 168 -14.91 18.21 -5.38
CA ARG A 168 -13.67 18.40 -4.62
C ARG A 168 -12.49 18.19 -5.56
N LYS A 169 -11.57 19.14 -5.57
CA LYS A 169 -10.33 19.02 -6.33
C LYS A 169 -9.40 18.05 -5.60
N VAL A 170 -9.37 16.81 -6.08
CA VAL A 170 -8.38 15.81 -5.68
C VAL A 170 -7.34 15.66 -6.79
N PRO A 171 -6.07 15.40 -6.48
CA PRO A 171 -5.06 15.13 -7.50
C PRO A 171 -5.50 13.93 -8.35
N ALA A 172 -5.54 14.11 -9.67
CA ALA A 172 -5.77 12.99 -10.58
C ALA A 172 -4.44 12.25 -10.76
N ARG A 173 -4.46 10.92 -10.64
CA ARG A 173 -3.28 10.05 -10.76
C ARG A 173 -3.37 9.21 -12.03
N ASN A 174 -2.31 9.18 -12.83
CA ASN A 174 -2.21 8.31 -14.01
C ASN A 174 -1.66 6.91 -13.66
N ALA A 175 -1.55 6.01 -14.64
CA ALA A 175 -1.02 4.65 -14.41
C ALA A 175 0.47 4.63 -14.03
N LYS A 176 1.19 5.73 -14.27
CA LYS A 176 2.60 5.93 -13.87
C LYS A 176 2.73 6.53 -12.47
N PHE A 177 1.62 6.62 -11.74
CA PHE A 177 1.52 7.15 -10.38
C PHE A 177 1.79 8.66 -10.25
N GLU A 178 1.95 9.35 -11.37
CA GLU A 178 2.13 10.79 -11.42
C GLU A 178 0.78 11.49 -11.31
N THR A 179 0.77 12.62 -10.62
CA THR A 179 -0.42 13.46 -10.48
C THR A 179 -0.60 14.37 -11.69
N ASN A 180 -1.71 15.12 -11.73
CA ASN A 180 -1.88 16.23 -12.66
C ASN A 180 -0.93 17.41 -12.42
N VAL A 181 -0.02 17.32 -11.44
CA VAL A 181 1.10 18.24 -11.23
C VAL A 181 2.39 17.52 -11.66
N PRO A 182 3.00 17.90 -12.81
CA PRO A 182 4.18 17.22 -13.33
C PRO A 182 5.34 17.22 -12.33
N GLY A 183 5.91 16.04 -12.09
CA GLY A 183 6.98 15.76 -11.14
C GLY A 183 6.51 15.45 -9.71
N CYS A 184 5.20 15.43 -9.46
CA CYS A 184 4.60 15.03 -8.19
C CYS A 184 3.87 13.69 -8.34
N PHE A 185 4.24 12.72 -7.50
CA PHE A 185 3.75 11.34 -7.51
C PHE A 185 2.99 11.03 -6.22
N ILE A 186 1.98 10.16 -6.30
CA ILE A 186 1.23 9.66 -5.15
C ILE A 186 1.30 8.12 -5.16
N ILE A 187 1.66 7.51 -4.03
CA ILE A 187 1.84 6.05 -3.89
C ILE A 187 1.32 5.53 -2.54
N GLY A 188 1.06 4.22 -2.49
CA GLY A 188 0.60 3.53 -1.27
C GLY A 188 -0.86 3.83 -0.94
N ASP A 189 -1.25 3.65 0.33
CA ASP A 189 -2.66 3.69 0.76
C ASP A 189 -3.42 4.96 0.39
N VAL A 190 -2.75 6.12 0.37
CA VAL A 190 -3.36 7.40 -0.03
C VAL A 190 -3.84 7.39 -1.48
N SER A 191 -3.28 6.49 -2.29
CA SER A 191 -3.66 6.27 -3.69
C SER A 191 -4.80 5.27 -3.88
N GLY A 192 -5.32 4.68 -2.79
CA GLY A 192 -6.42 3.70 -2.82
C GLY A 192 -5.99 2.23 -2.92
N THR A 193 -4.70 1.93 -2.76
CA THR A 193 -4.12 0.58 -2.84
C THR A 193 -3.60 0.11 -1.46
N PRO A 194 -4.47 -0.27 -0.50
CA PRO A 194 -4.11 -0.46 0.91
C PRO A 194 -3.30 -1.73 1.22
N LEU A 195 -2.65 -2.32 0.23
CA LEU A 195 -1.92 -3.58 0.37
C LEU A 195 -0.43 -3.31 0.42
N ILE A 196 0.25 -3.84 1.45
CA ILE A 196 1.66 -3.59 1.73
C ILE A 196 2.55 -3.90 0.52
N LYS A 197 2.30 -5.02 -0.17
CA LYS A 197 3.07 -5.41 -1.36
C LYS A 197 2.88 -4.42 -2.51
N ASN A 198 1.64 -4.03 -2.78
CA ASN A 198 1.36 -3.01 -3.80
C ASN A 198 2.05 -1.70 -3.45
N ALA A 199 1.88 -1.23 -2.21
CA ALA A 199 2.48 0.00 -1.72
C ALA A 199 4.01 0.00 -1.87
N ALA A 200 4.69 -1.08 -1.45
CA ALA A 200 6.14 -1.21 -1.61
C ALA A 200 6.57 -1.27 -3.08
N ASN A 201 5.87 -2.03 -3.92
CA ASN A 201 6.15 -2.12 -5.36
C ASN A 201 5.99 -0.74 -6.05
N GLU A 202 4.93 0.00 -5.72
CA GLU A 202 4.71 1.36 -6.21
C GLU A 202 5.85 2.30 -5.83
N GLY A 203 6.35 2.24 -4.59
CA GLY A 203 7.49 3.03 -4.14
C GLY A 203 8.76 2.76 -4.95
N SER A 204 9.04 1.50 -5.25
CA SER A 204 10.18 1.11 -6.06
C SER A 204 10.06 1.61 -7.50
N ALA A 205 8.91 1.35 -8.14
CA ALA A 205 8.64 1.76 -9.51
C ALA A 205 8.75 3.29 -9.69
N VAL A 206 8.20 4.08 -8.77
CA VAL A 206 8.28 5.55 -8.85
C VAL A 206 9.71 6.05 -8.66
N ALA A 207 10.49 5.47 -7.73
CA ALA A 207 11.88 5.87 -7.54
C ALA A 207 12.74 5.60 -8.80
N ILE A 208 12.57 4.43 -9.42
CA ILE A 208 13.24 4.07 -10.69
C ILE A 208 12.85 5.06 -11.79
N ARG A 209 11.55 5.33 -11.90
CA ARG A 209 11.01 6.28 -12.87
C ARG A 209 11.61 7.68 -12.70
N VAL A 210 11.65 8.19 -11.47
CA VAL A 210 12.28 9.47 -11.17
C VAL A 210 13.74 9.46 -11.61
N ALA A 211 14.51 8.41 -11.29
CA ALA A 211 15.91 8.31 -11.73
C ALA A 211 16.05 8.31 -13.26
N GLN A 212 15.21 7.55 -13.97
CA GLN A 212 15.20 7.52 -15.44
C GLN A 212 14.87 8.90 -16.03
N GLU A 213 13.86 9.59 -15.50
CA GLU A 213 13.47 10.94 -15.95
C GLU A 213 14.60 11.95 -15.75
N LEU A 214 15.26 11.91 -14.58
CA LEU A 214 16.34 12.82 -14.26
C LEU A 214 17.62 12.52 -15.05
N ARG A 215 17.89 11.26 -15.41
CA ARG A 215 19.04 10.84 -16.24
C ARG A 215 18.83 11.10 -17.73
N ASN A 216 17.62 10.87 -18.24
CA ASN A 216 17.30 11.06 -19.67
C ASN A 216 17.06 12.53 -20.05
N GLY A 217 16.78 13.39 -19.06
CA GLY A 217 16.67 14.83 -19.25
C GLY A 217 18.03 15.49 -19.50
N ASN A 218 18.59 15.34 -20.69
CA ASN A 218 19.75 16.13 -21.13
C ASN A 218 19.40 17.63 -21.17
N GLY A 219 20.02 18.45 -20.30
CA GLY A 219 20.45 19.80 -20.69
C GLY A 219 19.65 21.03 -20.24
N HIS A 220 18.69 20.94 -19.33
CA HIS A 220 18.30 22.13 -18.56
C HIS A 220 19.02 22.09 -17.21
N GLN A 221 20.20 22.73 -17.14
CA GLN A 221 20.74 23.14 -15.85
C GLN A 221 19.65 23.99 -15.17
N PRO A 222 19.14 23.57 -14.00
CA PRO A 222 18.19 24.39 -13.25
C PRO A 222 18.80 25.77 -13.03
N GLN A 223 18.06 26.84 -13.36
CA GLN A 223 18.49 28.23 -13.08
C GLN A 223 18.76 28.48 -11.58
N GLN A 224 18.27 27.57 -10.72
CA GLN A 224 18.59 27.44 -9.31
C GLN A 224 18.70 25.95 -8.93
N GLU A 225 19.81 25.55 -8.29
CA GLU A 225 20.02 24.15 -7.88
C GLU A 225 19.00 23.76 -6.79
N ALA A 226 18.15 22.78 -7.10
CA ALA A 226 17.39 22.07 -6.08
C ALA A 226 18.36 21.35 -5.14
N ASP A 227 18.06 21.36 -3.85
CA ASP A 227 18.90 20.72 -2.84
C ASP A 227 18.84 19.19 -2.97
N TYR A 228 17.76 18.64 -3.51
CA TYR A 228 17.49 17.21 -3.67
C TYR A 228 16.90 16.88 -5.05
N ASP A 229 17.17 15.68 -5.54
CA ASP A 229 16.50 15.09 -6.70
C ASP A 229 15.05 14.74 -6.37
N VAL A 230 14.80 14.20 -5.19
CA VAL A 230 13.47 13.74 -4.78
C VAL A 230 13.20 13.93 -3.29
N ALA A 231 12.04 14.50 -2.95
CA ALA A 231 11.51 14.49 -1.59
C ALA A 231 10.49 13.35 -1.45
N ILE A 232 10.61 12.56 -0.39
CA ILE A 232 9.75 11.41 -0.10
C ILE A 232 9.02 11.71 1.21
N ILE A 233 7.70 11.90 1.14
CA ILE A 233 6.87 12.33 2.27
C ILE A 233 6.07 11.14 2.80
N GLY A 234 6.39 10.69 4.00
CA GLY A 234 5.89 9.47 4.65
C GLY A 234 6.86 8.31 4.51
N ALA A 235 7.06 7.55 5.59
CA ALA A 235 8.00 6.42 5.69
C ALA A 235 7.28 5.11 6.11
N GLY A 236 6.09 4.88 5.56
CA GLY A 236 5.45 3.57 5.54
C GLY A 236 6.07 2.64 4.47
N PRO A 237 5.42 1.49 4.15
CA PRO A 237 5.94 0.53 3.17
C PRO A 237 6.30 1.14 1.82
N ALA A 238 5.43 2.01 1.29
CA ALA A 238 5.66 2.70 0.02
C ALA A 238 6.84 3.69 0.10
N GLY A 239 6.85 4.55 1.11
CA GLY A 239 7.84 5.61 1.26
C GLY A 239 9.23 5.09 1.58
N LEU A 240 9.35 4.11 2.49
CA LEU A 240 10.65 3.49 2.77
C LEU A 240 11.17 2.71 1.56
N SER A 241 10.29 2.02 0.82
CA SER A 241 10.66 1.36 -0.45
C SER A 241 11.19 2.36 -1.47
N ALA A 242 10.53 3.50 -1.62
CA ALA A 242 11.00 4.58 -2.48
C ALA A 242 12.35 5.14 -2.01
N ALA A 243 12.57 5.29 -0.70
CA ALA A 243 13.82 5.82 -0.15
C ALA A 243 15.00 4.86 -0.32
N VAL A 244 14.78 3.56 -0.08
CA VAL A 244 15.77 2.51 -0.36
C VAL A 244 16.13 2.48 -1.83
N MET A 245 15.14 2.52 -2.73
CA MET A 245 15.42 2.56 -4.17
C MET A 245 16.12 3.84 -4.59
N ALA A 246 15.69 5.01 -4.10
CA ALA A 246 16.35 6.28 -4.39
C ALA A 246 17.83 6.23 -4.02
N LYS A 247 18.15 5.65 -2.85
CA LYS A 247 19.53 5.47 -2.39
C LYS A 247 20.33 4.50 -3.26
N ARG A 248 19.75 3.35 -3.66
CA ARG A 248 20.39 2.41 -4.61
C ARG A 248 20.61 3.01 -6.00
N LEU A 249 19.74 3.94 -6.39
CA LEU A 249 19.82 4.67 -7.66
C LEU A 249 20.75 5.89 -7.62
N ASP A 250 21.42 6.12 -6.48
CA ASP A 250 22.28 7.27 -6.21
C ASP A 250 21.56 8.62 -6.40
N LEU A 251 20.26 8.67 -6.11
CA LEU A 251 19.50 9.91 -6.07
C LEU A 251 19.78 10.64 -4.76
N LYS A 252 19.99 11.96 -4.83
CA LYS A 252 20.03 12.82 -3.66
C LYS A 252 18.60 13.01 -3.15
N TYR A 253 18.19 12.28 -2.11
CA TYR A 253 16.82 12.35 -1.60
C TYR A 253 16.74 12.95 -0.20
N ILE A 254 15.54 13.42 0.15
CA ILE A 254 15.14 13.76 1.52
C ILE A 254 13.90 12.96 1.91
N GLY A 255 13.99 12.15 2.96
CA GLY A 255 12.85 11.41 3.51
C GLY A 255 12.29 12.12 4.73
N ILE A 256 10.97 12.32 4.78
CA ILE A 256 10.29 13.09 5.85
C ILE A 256 9.17 12.22 6.43
N GLU A 257 9.15 12.01 7.74
CA GLU A 257 8.13 11.25 8.47
C GLU A 257 7.69 12.00 9.72
N GLN A 258 6.38 12.18 9.87
CA GLN A 258 5.81 12.96 10.98
C GLN A 258 5.93 12.25 12.33
N ASP A 259 5.93 10.92 12.35
CA ASP A 259 6.13 10.08 13.53
C ASP A 259 7.51 9.40 13.44
N THR A 260 7.52 8.07 13.45
CA THR A 260 8.67 7.20 13.25
C THR A 260 8.50 6.35 12.00
N VAL A 261 9.60 5.85 11.45
CA VAL A 261 9.62 4.92 10.32
C VAL A 261 8.72 3.73 10.62
N MET A 262 7.87 3.37 9.65
CA MET A 262 6.89 2.29 9.77
C MET A 262 5.86 2.45 10.91
N SER A 263 5.64 3.67 11.40
CA SER A 263 4.67 4.04 12.45
C SER A 263 3.31 3.32 12.32
N THR A 264 2.79 3.16 11.10
CA THR A 264 1.51 2.46 10.88
C THR A 264 1.56 0.99 11.32
N ILE A 265 2.63 0.27 10.97
CA ILE A 265 2.80 -1.16 11.29
C ILE A 265 3.27 -1.34 12.73
N VAL A 266 4.13 -0.45 13.24
CA VAL A 266 4.54 -0.43 14.66
C VAL A 266 3.31 -0.41 15.59
N LYS A 267 2.26 0.31 15.19
CA LYS A 267 1.01 0.46 15.95
C LYS A 267 0.03 -0.71 15.82
N TYR A 268 0.34 -1.77 15.04
CA TYR A 268 -0.45 -3.01 15.04
C TYR A 268 -0.30 -3.76 16.37
N PRO A 269 -1.25 -4.64 16.73
CA PRO A 269 -1.10 -5.51 17.90
C PRO A 269 0.20 -6.33 17.88
N LYS A 270 0.78 -6.54 19.06
CA LYS A 270 1.92 -7.43 19.28
C LYS A 270 1.66 -8.84 18.72
N GLY A 271 2.65 -9.38 18.01
CA GLY A 271 2.57 -10.70 17.37
C GLY A 271 1.54 -10.79 16.24
N LYS A 272 0.96 -9.66 15.80
CA LYS A 272 0.01 -9.67 14.68
C LYS A 272 0.70 -10.22 13.44
N TYR A 273 0.08 -11.22 12.82
CA TYR A 273 0.49 -11.70 11.51
C TYR A 273 0.04 -10.71 10.44
N VAL A 274 1.00 -10.20 9.67
CA VAL A 274 0.79 -9.19 8.64
C VAL A 274 0.99 -9.85 7.29
N PHE A 275 -0.11 -9.92 6.55
CA PHE A 275 -0.15 -10.56 5.25
C PHE A 275 0.31 -9.62 4.14
N LEU A 276 1.12 -10.15 3.23
CA LEU A 276 1.72 -9.48 2.07
C LEU A 276 0.95 -9.84 0.80
N LYS A 277 -0.33 -9.46 0.76
CA LYS A 277 -1.22 -9.68 -0.38
C LYS A 277 -1.01 -8.61 -1.48
N PRO A 278 -1.39 -8.88 -2.74
CA PRO A 278 -1.89 -10.16 -3.24
C PRO A 278 -0.75 -11.18 -3.47
N GLU A 279 -1.06 -12.46 -3.35
CA GLU A 279 -0.09 -13.54 -3.65
C GLU A 279 0.22 -13.63 -5.14
N THR A 280 -0.76 -13.30 -5.99
CA THR A 280 -0.63 -13.29 -7.45
C THR A 280 0.31 -12.22 -7.99
N MET A 281 0.87 -11.36 -7.13
CA MET A 281 1.82 -10.32 -7.50
C MET A 281 3.19 -10.67 -6.91
N GLU A 282 4.22 -10.61 -7.76
CA GLU A 282 5.61 -10.71 -7.32
C GLU A 282 6.02 -9.48 -6.51
N TRP A 283 7.01 -9.67 -5.64
CA TRP A 283 7.59 -8.57 -4.89
C TRP A 283 8.67 -7.86 -5.71
N ALA A 284 8.40 -6.60 -6.05
CA ALA A 284 9.31 -5.71 -6.76
C ALA A 284 9.68 -4.44 -5.95
N GLY A 285 9.28 -4.38 -4.68
CA GLY A 285 9.62 -3.30 -3.75
C GLY A 285 11.13 -3.22 -3.47
N GLY A 286 11.59 -2.02 -3.13
CA GLY A 286 13.00 -1.76 -2.78
C GLY A 286 13.42 -2.33 -1.44
N ILE A 287 12.46 -2.54 -0.54
CA ILE A 287 12.68 -3.28 0.70
C ILE A 287 12.64 -4.76 0.36
N ARG A 288 13.68 -5.54 0.67
CA ARG A 288 13.64 -6.99 0.47
C ARG A 288 12.64 -7.59 1.45
N LEU A 289 11.69 -8.37 0.95
CA LEU A 289 10.90 -9.21 1.82
C LEU A 289 11.76 -10.38 2.26
N PRO A 290 11.70 -10.72 3.53
CA PRO A 290 12.30 -11.95 3.98
C PRO A 290 11.32 -13.11 3.83
N GLY A 291 11.83 -14.27 3.42
CA GLY A 291 11.23 -15.57 3.75
C GLY A 291 11.59 -15.94 5.19
N LEU A 292 10.96 -15.30 6.18
CA LEU A 292 11.48 -15.27 7.56
C LEU A 292 11.51 -16.60 8.29
N GLU A 293 10.63 -17.55 8.01
CA GLU A 293 10.68 -18.87 8.65
C GLU A 293 12.02 -19.57 8.42
N GLU A 294 12.70 -19.30 7.31
CA GLU A 294 13.97 -19.94 6.95
C GLU A 294 15.20 -19.17 7.44
N TYR A 295 15.12 -17.84 7.55
CA TYR A 295 16.20 -17.04 8.15
C TYR A 295 16.22 -17.12 9.67
N VAL A 296 15.07 -17.40 10.27
CA VAL A 296 14.96 -17.72 11.70
C VAL A 296 15.91 -18.87 12.05
N GLU A 297 16.16 -19.82 11.15
CA GLU A 297 17.09 -20.93 11.40
C GLU A 297 18.54 -20.48 11.61
N GLU A 298 19.08 -19.60 10.76
CA GLU A 298 20.43 -19.05 10.92
C GLU A 298 20.56 -18.10 12.12
N VAL A 299 19.45 -17.45 12.47
CA VAL A 299 19.35 -16.62 13.67
C VAL A 299 19.25 -17.48 14.93
N VAL A 300 18.52 -18.59 14.90
CA VAL A 300 18.36 -19.53 16.01
C VAL A 300 19.71 -20.05 16.47
N GLU A 301 20.67 -20.29 15.56
CA GLU A 301 22.05 -20.60 15.93
C GLU A 301 22.68 -19.54 16.85
N GLU A 302 22.43 -18.25 16.60
CA GLU A 302 22.95 -17.17 17.46
C GLU A 302 22.17 -16.99 18.77
N ILE A 303 20.90 -17.42 18.80
CA ILE A 303 20.00 -17.29 19.95
C ILE A 303 20.04 -18.50 20.89
N LEU A 304 20.49 -19.66 20.40
CA LEU A 304 20.74 -20.84 21.23
C LEU A 304 21.93 -20.61 22.17
N ASP A 305 21.74 -20.94 23.45
CA ASP A 305 22.77 -20.79 24.47
C ASP A 305 23.70 -22.02 24.56
N GLY A 306 24.95 -21.79 24.98
CA GLY A 306 25.89 -22.81 25.48
C GLY A 306 26.03 -24.06 24.59
N PRO A 307 25.79 -25.28 25.11
CA PRO A 307 26.01 -26.54 24.39
C PRO A 307 25.01 -26.79 23.24
N HIS A 308 23.90 -26.05 23.18
CA HIS A 308 22.90 -26.20 22.12
C HIS A 308 23.29 -25.44 20.85
N LYS A 309 24.10 -24.37 20.98
CA LYS A 309 24.62 -23.62 19.83
C LYS A 309 25.43 -24.50 18.87
N SER A 310 26.27 -25.39 19.40
CA SER A 310 27.04 -26.34 18.59
C SER A 310 26.19 -27.42 17.91
N ARG A 311 24.96 -27.65 18.39
CA ARG A 311 23.99 -28.59 17.80
C ARG A 311 22.98 -27.89 16.87
N ALA A 312 23.03 -26.56 16.72
CA ALA A 312 22.02 -25.81 15.98
C ALA A 312 21.81 -26.36 14.56
N GLN A 313 22.88 -26.62 13.82
CA GLN A 313 22.78 -27.15 12.44
C GLN A 313 22.17 -28.56 12.39
N GLU A 314 22.46 -29.41 13.37
CA GLU A 314 21.88 -30.75 13.49
C GLU A 314 20.37 -30.67 13.77
N LEU A 315 19.98 -29.82 14.73
CA LEU A 315 18.58 -29.61 15.11
C LEU A 315 17.75 -29.08 13.95
N LEU A 316 18.27 -28.07 13.23
CA LEU A 316 17.59 -27.48 12.08
C LEU A 316 17.46 -28.47 10.92
N ALA A 317 18.49 -29.29 10.67
CA ALA A 317 18.42 -30.35 9.66
C ALA A 317 17.37 -31.43 10.02
N ALA A 318 17.28 -31.82 11.29
CA ALA A 318 16.29 -32.77 11.77
C ALA A 318 14.85 -32.21 11.73
N GLU A 319 14.67 -30.91 11.96
CA GLU A 319 13.39 -30.22 11.80
C GLU A 319 12.91 -30.27 10.34
N ARG A 320 13.79 -29.94 9.38
CA ARG A 320 13.50 -30.01 7.93
C ARG A 320 13.14 -31.42 7.47
N ALA A 321 13.78 -32.44 8.05
CA ALA A 321 13.50 -33.84 7.76
C ALA A 321 12.21 -34.35 8.43
N GLY A 322 11.58 -33.57 9.32
CA GLY A 322 10.44 -33.99 10.11
C GLY A 322 10.77 -35.09 11.14
N THR A 323 12.04 -35.23 11.51
CA THR A 323 12.55 -36.27 12.41
C THR A 323 12.95 -35.73 13.78
N LEU A 324 12.56 -34.50 14.10
CA LEU A 324 12.94 -33.82 15.33
C LEU A 324 12.22 -34.42 16.55
N ALA A 325 12.96 -34.69 17.63
CA ALA A 325 12.37 -35.13 18.88
C ALA A 325 11.53 -34.02 19.52
N ALA A 326 10.50 -34.39 20.30
CA ALA A 326 9.59 -33.40 20.93
C ALA A 326 10.32 -32.37 21.81
N ASP A 327 11.32 -32.80 22.57
CA ASP A 327 12.13 -31.89 23.42
C ASP A 327 12.98 -30.93 22.59
N ASP A 328 13.56 -31.41 21.48
CA ASP A 328 14.34 -30.59 20.54
C ASP A 328 13.41 -29.64 19.75
N GLN A 329 12.16 -30.04 19.49
CA GLN A 329 11.14 -29.18 18.88
C GLN A 329 10.74 -28.04 19.82
N GLN A 330 10.57 -28.33 21.12
CA GLN A 330 10.34 -27.29 22.13
C GLN A 330 11.55 -26.36 22.27
N LEU A 331 12.77 -26.89 22.22
CA LEU A 331 14.01 -26.10 22.30
C LEU A 331 14.12 -25.08 21.15
N LEU A 332 13.81 -25.50 19.91
CA LEU A 332 13.79 -24.60 18.75
C LEU A 332 12.65 -23.57 18.87
N ALA A 333 11.46 -23.97 19.33
CA ALA A 333 10.36 -23.04 19.59
C ALA A 333 10.75 -21.97 20.62
N ASP A 334 11.36 -22.35 21.75
CA ASP A 334 11.83 -21.44 22.78
C ASP A 334 12.91 -20.48 22.24
N ALA A 335 13.78 -20.95 21.34
CA ALA A 335 14.78 -20.09 20.69
C ALA A 335 14.14 -19.04 19.77
N ARG A 336 13.09 -19.41 19.03
CA ARG A 336 12.31 -18.49 18.20
C ARG A 336 11.59 -17.44 19.05
N ASP A 337 10.96 -17.87 20.15
CA ASP A 337 10.29 -16.97 21.10
C ASP A 337 11.28 -16.00 21.75
N ARG A 338 12.48 -16.47 22.12
CA ARG A 338 13.57 -15.61 22.62
C ARG A 338 14.01 -14.58 21.58
N TYR A 339 14.12 -14.97 20.31
CA TYR A 339 14.46 -14.03 19.24
C TYR A 339 13.39 -12.94 19.08
N GLN A 340 12.12 -13.33 19.06
CA GLN A 340 11.00 -12.39 18.98
C GLN A 340 10.98 -11.42 20.17
N ALA A 341 11.24 -11.90 21.38
CA ALA A 341 11.33 -11.05 22.57
C ALA A 341 12.48 -10.04 22.47
N LEU A 342 13.62 -10.40 21.88
CA LEU A 342 14.73 -9.47 21.64
C LEU A 342 14.36 -8.41 20.60
N LEU A 343 13.74 -8.81 19.49
CA LEU A 343 13.26 -7.87 18.47
C LEU A 343 12.26 -6.88 19.05
N GLU A 344 11.32 -7.37 19.86
CA GLU A 344 10.36 -6.52 20.56
C GLU A 344 11.08 -5.56 21.52
N ALA A 345 12.00 -6.05 22.35
CA ALA A 345 12.73 -5.22 23.30
C ALA A 345 13.54 -4.12 22.59
N GLU A 346 14.05 -4.37 21.39
CA GLU A 346 14.71 -3.34 20.60
C GLU A 346 13.71 -2.30 20.08
N LEU A 347 12.56 -2.73 19.56
CA LEU A 347 11.48 -1.85 19.08
C LEU A 347 10.92 -0.96 20.20
N THR A 348 10.81 -1.48 21.41
CA THR A 348 10.32 -0.74 22.59
C THR A 348 11.43 0.02 23.32
N GLY A 349 12.69 -0.10 22.90
CA GLY A 349 13.84 0.56 23.53
C GLY A 349 14.21 0.00 24.91
N THR A 350 13.76 -1.21 25.24
CA THR A 350 14.00 -1.89 26.53
C THR A 350 15.11 -2.95 26.47
N ILE A 351 15.79 -3.11 25.33
CA ILE A 351 16.82 -4.13 25.11
C ILE A 351 18.14 -3.82 25.86
N ASP A 352 18.67 -4.85 26.51
CA ASP A 352 19.97 -4.81 27.21
C ASP A 352 21.17 -4.97 26.24
N GLU A 353 22.38 -4.83 26.76
CA GLU A 353 23.60 -4.88 25.94
C GLU A 353 23.88 -6.29 25.37
N GLY A 354 23.58 -7.33 26.13
CA GLY A 354 23.73 -8.72 25.69
C GLY A 354 22.78 -9.05 24.54
N GLY A 355 21.51 -8.66 24.66
CA GLY A 355 20.49 -8.76 23.63
C GLY A 355 20.85 -7.99 22.37
N ARG A 356 21.34 -6.75 22.50
CA ARG A 356 21.82 -5.96 21.35
C ARG A 356 22.94 -6.66 20.60
N THR A 357 23.89 -7.24 21.32
CA THR A 357 25.02 -7.97 20.72
C THR A 357 24.54 -9.20 19.95
N ARG A 358 23.61 -9.97 20.53
CA ARG A 358 23.00 -11.14 19.88
C ARG A 358 22.24 -10.73 18.60
N LEU A 359 21.44 -9.67 18.66
CA LEU A 359 20.76 -9.13 17.48
C LEU A 359 21.76 -8.65 16.43
N ALA A 360 22.80 -7.92 16.81
CA ALA A 360 23.81 -7.44 15.86
C ALA A 360 24.52 -8.59 15.12
N ASN A 361 24.86 -9.67 15.82
CA ASN A 361 25.46 -10.85 15.20
C ASN A 361 24.49 -11.58 14.25
N ALA A 362 23.23 -11.73 14.66
CA ALA A 362 22.17 -12.29 13.83
C ALA A 362 21.98 -11.46 12.55
N ARG A 363 21.98 -10.12 12.67
CA ARG A 363 21.85 -9.19 11.54
C ARG A 363 22.96 -9.33 10.50
N ARG A 364 24.21 -9.47 10.94
CA ARG A 364 25.36 -9.61 10.03
C ARG A 364 25.29 -10.89 9.18
N LYS A 365 24.83 -12.01 9.74
CA LYS A 365 24.62 -13.24 8.95
C LYS A 365 23.52 -13.04 7.91
N PHE A 366 22.45 -12.37 8.31
CA PHE A 366 21.32 -12.07 7.43
C PHE A 366 21.70 -11.18 6.24
N GLU A 367 22.53 -10.16 6.46
CA GLU A 367 23.09 -9.31 5.39
C GLU A 367 23.75 -10.14 4.27
N THR A 368 24.58 -11.12 4.66
CA THR A 368 25.29 -12.00 3.71
C THR A 368 24.33 -12.85 2.88
N LEU A 369 23.24 -13.35 3.49
CA LEU A 369 22.24 -14.16 2.79
C LEU A 369 21.40 -13.32 1.81
N LEU A 370 20.99 -12.12 2.22
CA LEU A 370 20.22 -11.22 1.37
C LEU A 370 21.00 -10.79 0.12
N GLU A 371 22.31 -10.54 0.26
CA GLU A 371 23.18 -10.22 -0.88
C GLU A 371 23.26 -11.38 -1.88
N ALA A 372 23.37 -12.61 -1.39
CA ALA A 372 23.43 -13.77 -2.26
C ALA A 372 22.10 -14.08 -2.96
N GLU A 373 20.99 -13.88 -2.27
CA GLU A 373 19.65 -14.04 -2.83
C GLU A 373 19.38 -13.04 -3.98
N ASP A 374 19.83 -11.79 -3.82
CA ASP A 374 19.71 -10.76 -4.85
C ASP A 374 20.52 -11.15 -6.09
N LYS A 375 21.75 -11.65 -5.90
CA LYS A 375 22.59 -12.17 -6.99
C LYS A 375 21.91 -13.32 -7.74
N ALA A 376 21.31 -14.26 -7.01
CA ALA A 376 20.63 -15.40 -7.62
C ALA A 376 19.34 -15.00 -8.35
N THR A 377 18.56 -14.05 -7.80
CA THR A 377 17.38 -13.48 -8.47
C THR A 377 17.77 -12.76 -9.76
N LEU A 378 18.84 -11.95 -9.74
CA LEU A 378 19.36 -11.28 -10.92
C LEU A 378 19.87 -12.27 -11.98
N ALA A 379 20.50 -13.37 -11.55
CA ALA A 379 20.92 -14.45 -12.44
C ALA A 379 19.73 -15.07 -13.19
N GLN A 380 18.67 -15.41 -12.46
CA GLN A 380 17.44 -15.94 -13.05
C GLN A 380 16.79 -14.94 -14.01
N LEU A 381 16.70 -13.66 -13.64
CA LEU A 381 16.15 -12.63 -14.51
C LEU A 381 16.97 -12.47 -15.80
N LEU A 382 18.30 -12.53 -15.73
CA LEU A 382 19.16 -12.52 -16.93
C LEU A 382 18.92 -13.73 -17.82
N GLU A 383 18.67 -14.91 -17.26
CA GLU A 383 18.30 -16.11 -18.03
C GLU A 383 16.92 -15.97 -18.67
N GLU A 384 15.91 -15.51 -17.93
CA GLU A 384 14.55 -15.24 -18.44
C GLU A 384 14.59 -14.22 -19.59
N GLU A 385 15.41 -13.18 -19.48
CA GLU A 385 15.57 -12.18 -20.55
C GLU A 385 16.28 -12.77 -21.78
N LYS A 386 17.35 -13.54 -21.58
CA LYS A 386 18.05 -14.26 -22.66
C LYS A 386 17.11 -15.23 -23.38
N ALA A 387 16.17 -15.84 -22.66
CA ALA A 387 15.13 -16.71 -23.20
C ALA A 387 13.95 -15.94 -23.84
N GLY A 388 13.93 -14.61 -23.78
CA GLY A 388 12.84 -13.77 -24.31
C GLY A 388 11.54 -13.88 -23.51
N GLN A 389 11.61 -14.29 -22.24
CA GLN A 389 10.45 -14.57 -21.38
C GLN A 389 9.99 -13.37 -20.56
N ILE A 390 10.72 -12.25 -20.57
CA ILE A 390 10.31 -11.02 -19.88
C ILE A 390 9.52 -10.14 -20.86
N ALA A 391 8.21 -10.04 -20.64
CA ALA A 391 7.33 -9.22 -21.48
C ALA A 391 7.69 -7.73 -21.37
N GLU A 392 7.40 -6.96 -22.43
CA GLU A 392 7.67 -5.51 -22.47
C GLU A 392 6.88 -4.71 -21.42
N GLU A 393 5.80 -5.28 -20.92
CA GLU A 393 4.84 -4.68 -19.99
C GLU A 393 5.13 -5.04 -18.51
N GLU A 394 6.09 -5.94 -18.23
CA GLU A 394 6.51 -6.29 -16.87
C GLU A 394 7.51 -5.26 -16.32
N VAL A 395 6.97 -4.08 -15.98
CA VAL A 395 7.72 -2.92 -15.47
C VAL A 395 8.67 -3.32 -14.33
N GLY A 396 8.27 -4.24 -13.44
CA GLY A 396 9.10 -4.65 -12.29
C GLY A 396 10.36 -5.46 -12.61
N LYS A 397 10.31 -6.41 -13.57
CA LYS A 397 11.44 -7.30 -13.89
C LYS A 397 12.48 -6.60 -14.77
N LYS A 398 12.03 -5.92 -15.82
CA LYS A 398 12.90 -5.14 -16.71
C LYS A 398 13.59 -4.00 -15.99
N ASP A 399 12.88 -3.26 -15.13
CA ASP A 399 13.49 -2.16 -14.38
C ASP A 399 14.57 -2.63 -13.41
N LYS A 400 14.40 -3.79 -12.76
CA LYS A 400 15.45 -4.42 -11.92
C LYS A 400 16.69 -4.80 -12.74
N LEU A 401 16.51 -5.40 -13.91
CA LEU A 401 17.61 -5.74 -14.83
C LEU A 401 18.35 -4.51 -15.34
N ASN A 402 17.62 -3.49 -15.79
CA ASN A 402 18.17 -2.23 -16.26
C ASN A 402 18.92 -1.50 -15.14
N LEU A 403 18.40 -1.57 -13.91
CA LEU A 403 19.08 -1.06 -12.73
C LEU A 403 20.38 -1.80 -12.45
N ALA A 404 20.34 -3.13 -12.42
CA ALA A 404 21.54 -3.93 -12.20
C ALA A 404 22.61 -3.63 -13.27
N ARG A 405 22.22 -3.46 -14.53
CA ARG A 405 23.13 -3.02 -15.60
C ARG A 405 23.67 -1.61 -15.38
N ALA A 406 22.83 -0.68 -14.93
CA ALA A 406 23.27 0.68 -14.64
C ALA A 406 24.24 0.74 -13.44
N GLN A 407 24.11 -0.18 -12.48
CA GLN A 407 24.93 -0.23 -11.27
C GLN A 407 26.23 -1.00 -11.48
N TYR A 408 26.18 -2.18 -12.09
CA TYR A 408 27.32 -3.09 -12.23
C TYR A 408 27.96 -3.04 -13.62
N GLY A 409 27.29 -2.46 -14.62
CA GLY A 409 27.83 -2.36 -15.98
C GLY A 409 28.25 -3.72 -16.54
N ASP A 410 29.44 -3.75 -17.15
CA ASP A 410 30.02 -4.96 -17.75
C ASP A 410 30.42 -6.02 -16.71
N SER A 411 30.50 -5.68 -15.42
CA SER A 411 30.86 -6.63 -14.36
C SER A 411 29.66 -7.39 -13.78
N LEU A 412 28.42 -7.08 -14.19
CA LEU A 412 27.20 -7.71 -13.67
C LEU A 412 27.26 -9.24 -13.75
N GLU A 413 27.62 -9.80 -14.91
CA GLU A 413 27.69 -11.25 -15.09
C GLU A 413 28.83 -11.90 -14.28
N ALA A 414 29.96 -11.18 -14.13
CA ALA A 414 31.10 -11.65 -13.33
C ALA A 414 30.80 -11.62 -11.81
N GLU A 415 30.09 -10.58 -11.34
CA GLU A 415 29.64 -10.43 -9.95
C GLU A 415 28.65 -11.52 -9.54
N ILE A 416 27.77 -11.92 -10.48
CA ILE A 416 26.84 -13.05 -10.30
C ILE A 416 27.61 -14.38 -10.27
N ALA A 417 28.56 -14.57 -11.19
CA ALA A 417 29.36 -15.80 -11.28
C ALA A 417 30.28 -16.04 -10.08
N SER A 418 30.67 -15.01 -9.34
CA SER A 418 31.53 -15.10 -8.13
C SER A 418 30.86 -15.78 -6.91
N GLY A 419 29.58 -16.15 -7.04
CA GLY A 419 28.69 -16.78 -6.08
C GLY A 419 29.31 -17.38 -4.82
N ARG A 420 28.96 -16.81 -3.67
CA ARG A 420 28.92 -17.55 -2.41
C ARG A 420 27.51 -17.61 -1.88
N LEU A 421 26.68 -18.42 -2.52
CA LEU A 421 25.83 -19.37 -1.83
C LEU A 421 25.48 -20.52 -2.77
N ASP A 422 25.47 -21.70 -2.15
CA ASP A 422 25.03 -22.98 -2.67
C ASP A 422 23.66 -22.86 -3.39
N ALA A 423 23.62 -23.25 -4.66
CA ALA A 423 22.42 -23.24 -5.50
C ALA A 423 21.28 -24.12 -4.94
N GLU A 424 21.61 -25.17 -4.20
CA GLU A 424 20.68 -26.07 -3.53
C GLU A 424 19.98 -25.37 -2.35
N ARG A 425 20.73 -24.62 -1.53
CA ARG A 425 20.18 -23.76 -0.47
C ARG A 425 19.29 -22.65 -1.02
N PHE A 426 19.68 -21.98 -2.09
CA PHE A 426 18.85 -20.94 -2.71
C PHE A 426 17.56 -21.51 -3.34
N GLN A 427 17.64 -22.65 -4.03
CA GLN A 427 16.46 -23.30 -4.61
C GLN A 427 15.49 -23.81 -3.53
N ALA A 428 16.00 -24.28 -2.39
CA ALA A 428 15.18 -24.61 -1.22
C ALA A 428 14.46 -23.36 -0.66
N LEU A 429 15.18 -22.26 -0.45
CA LEU A 429 14.63 -20.98 0.04
C LEU A 429 13.56 -20.38 -0.91
N ALA A 430 13.81 -20.44 -2.22
CA ALA A 430 12.88 -19.95 -3.23
C ALA A 430 11.58 -20.77 -3.29
N ALA A 431 11.65 -22.09 -3.06
CA ALA A 431 10.49 -22.98 -3.06
C ALA A 431 9.57 -22.78 -1.85
N VAL A 432 10.11 -22.38 -0.70
CA VAL A 432 9.34 -22.11 0.54
C VAL A 432 8.68 -20.73 0.52
N ARG A 433 9.33 -19.72 -0.07
CA ARG A 433 8.74 -18.38 -0.31
C ARG A 433 7.44 -18.38 -1.08
N ALA A 434 7.18 -19.41 -1.88
CA ALA A 434 5.93 -19.57 -2.61
C ALA A 434 4.72 -19.88 -1.70
N LYS A 435 4.94 -20.31 -0.45
CA LYS A 435 3.86 -20.84 0.41
C LYS A 435 3.27 -19.87 1.42
N VAL A 436 3.95 -18.79 1.80
CA VAL A 436 3.43 -17.91 2.86
C VAL A 436 3.76 -16.44 2.59
N ALA A 437 2.79 -15.66 2.11
CA ALA A 437 2.97 -14.23 1.89
C ALA A 437 2.56 -13.44 3.16
N GLY A 438 3.43 -13.42 4.17
CA GLY A 438 3.25 -12.64 5.40
C GLY A 438 4.26 -13.02 6.48
N ASP A 439 4.32 -12.24 7.56
CA ASP A 439 4.94 -12.67 8.81
C ASP A 439 4.42 -11.84 10.01
N GLN A 440 4.80 -12.20 11.23
CA GLN A 440 4.57 -11.42 12.43
C GLN A 440 5.19 -10.02 12.33
N ARG A 441 4.45 -9.06 12.88
CA ARG A 441 4.73 -7.61 12.88
C ARG A 441 6.19 -7.29 13.21
N GLU A 442 6.71 -7.84 14.30
CA GLU A 442 8.05 -7.56 14.83
C GLU A 442 9.14 -8.00 13.85
N VAL A 443 8.94 -9.18 13.25
CA VAL A 443 9.91 -9.77 12.35
C VAL A 443 9.96 -8.97 11.04
N LEU A 444 8.80 -8.58 10.50
CA LEU A 444 8.73 -7.68 9.34
C LEU A 444 9.35 -6.30 9.60
N LEU A 445 9.02 -5.68 10.74
CA LEU A 445 9.57 -4.38 11.10
C LEU A 445 11.09 -4.44 11.22
N ASN A 446 11.62 -5.47 11.88
CA ASN A 446 13.05 -5.67 11.99
C ASN A 446 13.71 -5.77 10.60
N THR A 447 13.17 -6.59 9.69
CA THR A 447 13.74 -6.71 8.35
C THR A 447 13.71 -5.40 7.58
N TRP A 448 12.63 -4.63 7.68
CA TRP A 448 12.53 -3.36 6.97
C TRP A 448 13.48 -2.31 7.54
N ILE A 449 13.66 -2.27 8.86
CA ILE A 449 14.65 -1.42 9.53
C ILE A 449 16.08 -1.86 9.17
N MET A 450 16.34 -3.15 9.06
CA MET A 450 17.63 -3.66 8.58
C MET A 450 17.91 -3.25 7.15
N ASN A 451 16.96 -3.44 6.23
CA ASN A 451 17.08 -2.98 4.85
C ASN A 451 17.38 -1.48 4.78
N MET A 452 16.72 -0.67 5.62
CA MET A 452 17.01 0.76 5.71
C MET A 452 18.46 1.02 6.13
N LYS A 453 18.95 0.35 7.18
CA LYS A 453 20.31 0.50 7.70
C LYS A 453 21.37 0.03 6.71
N GLU A 454 21.19 -1.15 6.11
CA GLU A 454 22.09 -1.72 5.09
C GLU A 454 22.26 -0.80 3.89
N ASN A 455 21.16 -0.18 3.46
CA ASN A 455 21.17 0.74 2.33
C ASN A 455 21.62 2.16 2.75
N ASN A 456 21.99 2.39 4.01
CA ASN A 456 22.33 3.70 4.55
C ASN A 456 21.25 4.75 4.26
N VAL A 457 19.99 4.33 4.41
CA VAL A 457 18.83 5.18 4.24
C VAL A 457 18.60 5.98 5.53
N VAL A 458 18.40 7.28 5.38
CA VAL A 458 18.13 8.21 6.48
C VAL A 458 16.79 8.88 6.22
N ILE A 459 15.91 8.82 7.21
CA ILE A 459 14.60 9.47 7.20
C ILE A 459 14.59 10.48 8.35
N ASN A 460 14.13 11.70 8.09
CA ASN A 460 13.85 12.67 9.13
C ASN A 460 12.54 12.29 9.82
N GLU A 461 12.65 11.60 10.96
CA GLU A 461 11.53 11.32 11.86
C GLU A 461 11.14 12.55 12.68
N ASN A 462 9.92 12.54 13.21
CA ASN A 462 9.31 13.66 13.95
C ASN A 462 9.30 14.96 13.14
N GLU A 463 9.14 14.88 11.82
CA GLU A 463 9.12 16.01 10.91
C GLU A 463 7.87 15.95 10.02
N SER A 464 6.94 16.88 10.23
CA SER A 464 5.64 16.90 9.56
C SER A 464 5.68 17.80 8.33
N CYS A 465 5.44 17.26 7.14
CA CYS A 465 5.26 18.07 5.94
C CYS A 465 3.94 18.84 5.99
N LYS A 466 4.01 20.16 5.78
CA LYS A 466 2.87 21.07 5.84
C LYS A 466 2.42 21.56 4.46
N ALA A 467 3.35 21.74 3.54
CA ALA A 467 3.02 22.16 2.19
C ALA A 467 4.06 21.69 1.18
N VAL A 468 3.59 21.40 -0.04
CA VAL A 468 4.43 21.16 -1.22
C VAL A 468 3.95 22.11 -2.30
N LYS A 469 4.81 23.00 -2.77
CA LYS A 469 4.49 23.98 -3.81
C LYS A 469 5.48 23.85 -4.95
N LYS A 470 4.98 23.77 -6.18
CA LYS A 470 5.84 23.86 -7.36
C LYS A 470 6.37 25.30 -7.46
N ALA A 471 7.67 25.45 -7.67
CA ALA A 471 8.30 26.74 -7.78
C ALA A 471 7.94 27.40 -9.12
N GLU A 472 7.81 28.73 -9.14
CA GLU A 472 7.57 29.50 -10.36
C GLU A 472 8.87 29.80 -11.12
N ASP A 473 10.01 29.76 -10.42
CA ASP A 473 11.33 30.18 -10.89
C ASP A 473 12.27 29.01 -11.27
N GLY A 474 11.80 27.76 -11.22
CA GLY A 474 12.59 26.60 -11.59
C GLY A 474 11.83 25.27 -11.62
N ASP A 475 12.49 24.21 -12.11
CA ASP A 475 11.94 22.85 -12.12
C ASP A 475 12.19 22.14 -10.76
N TYR A 476 11.58 22.67 -9.72
CA TYR A 476 11.61 22.08 -8.37
C TYR A 476 10.35 22.39 -7.56
N PHE A 477 10.23 21.72 -6.42
CA PHE A 477 9.20 21.90 -5.41
C PHE A 477 9.82 22.44 -4.12
N ALA A 478 9.19 23.45 -3.54
CA ALA A 478 9.44 23.88 -2.18
C ALA A 478 8.59 23.03 -1.21
N VAL A 479 9.25 22.24 -0.39
CA VAL A 479 8.66 21.37 0.63
C VAL A 479 8.83 22.04 1.99
N GLN A 480 7.71 22.47 2.58
CA GLN A 480 7.69 23.13 3.89
C GLN A 480 7.36 22.10 4.97
N THR A 481 8.15 22.04 6.03
CA THR A 481 8.00 21.06 7.12
C THR A 481 8.12 21.72 8.49
N GLU A 482 7.64 21.03 9.52
CA GLU A 482 7.82 21.38 10.94
C GLU A 482 8.50 20.22 11.67
N LYS A 483 9.66 20.46 12.30
CA LYS A 483 10.47 19.44 12.96
C LYS A 483 10.40 19.52 14.48
N GLY A 484 10.31 18.34 15.10
CA GLY A 484 10.38 18.16 16.55
C GLY A 484 9.20 18.77 17.32
N LYS A 485 9.31 18.76 18.65
CA LYS A 485 8.26 19.28 19.54
C LYS A 485 8.10 20.81 19.45
N GLU A 486 9.18 21.52 19.16
CA GLU A 486 9.20 22.98 19.02
C GLU A 486 8.64 23.46 17.67
N LYS A 487 8.34 22.52 16.75
CA LYS A 487 7.80 22.79 15.41
C LYS A 487 8.68 23.77 14.64
N GLU A 488 10.00 23.51 14.63
CA GLU A 488 10.96 24.30 13.87
C GLU A 488 10.61 24.23 12.38
N LYS A 489 10.42 25.39 11.75
CA LYS A 489 10.03 25.46 10.35
C LYS A 489 11.24 25.24 9.46
N MET A 490 11.18 24.22 8.61
CA MET A 490 12.21 23.92 7.62
C MET A 490 11.65 24.07 6.20
N THR A 491 12.53 24.25 5.23
CA THR A 491 12.15 24.26 3.82
C THR A 491 13.23 23.56 3.00
N TYR A 492 12.81 22.62 2.15
CA TYR A 492 13.68 21.87 1.24
C TYR A 492 13.26 22.11 -0.21
N ARG A 493 14.24 22.14 -1.12
CA ARG A 493 13.97 22.22 -2.56
C ARG A 493 14.26 20.86 -3.20
N ALA A 494 13.27 20.26 -3.84
CA ALA A 494 13.41 18.95 -4.48
C ALA A 494 12.88 18.97 -5.92
N ARG A 495 13.58 18.37 -6.88
CA ARG A 495 13.15 18.35 -8.30
C ARG A 495 11.84 17.56 -8.49
N ARG A 496 11.67 16.49 -7.74
CA ARG A 496 10.48 15.63 -7.73
C ARG A 496 9.97 15.42 -6.31
N VAL A 497 8.69 15.09 -6.16
CA VAL A 497 8.09 14.78 -4.86
C VAL A 497 7.26 13.51 -4.95
N ILE A 498 7.46 12.61 -3.98
CA ILE A 498 6.69 11.38 -3.80
C ILE A 498 5.88 11.50 -2.52
N LEU A 499 4.55 11.50 -2.63
CA LEU A 499 3.62 11.52 -1.50
C LEU A 499 3.23 10.08 -1.13
N ALA A 500 3.72 9.62 0.03
CA ALA A 500 3.55 8.27 0.58
C ALA A 500 2.98 8.30 2.02
N ILE A 501 2.13 9.30 2.31
CA ILE A 501 1.64 9.66 3.65
C ILE A 501 0.63 8.67 4.27
N GLY A 502 0.13 7.71 3.49
CA GLY A 502 -0.88 6.75 3.93
C GLY A 502 -2.21 7.39 4.36
N ASN A 503 -3.08 6.61 5.02
CA ASN A 503 -4.41 7.08 5.50
C ASN A 503 -4.68 6.76 6.99
N SER A 504 -3.71 6.18 7.71
CA SER A 504 -3.93 5.53 9.03
C SER A 504 -3.52 6.38 10.24
N GLY A 505 -3.44 7.70 10.07
CA GLY A 505 -2.87 8.62 11.07
C GLY A 505 -3.81 9.00 12.22
N THR A 506 -5.07 9.32 11.91
CA THR A 506 -5.98 9.95 12.89
C THR A 506 -7.19 9.03 13.16
N PRO A 507 -7.34 8.49 14.39
CA PRO A 507 -8.48 7.63 14.70
C PRO A 507 -9.80 8.43 14.71
N MET A 508 -10.88 7.79 14.28
CA MET A 508 -12.23 8.32 14.51
C MET A 508 -12.58 8.14 15.99
N LYS A 509 -12.45 9.23 16.75
CA LYS A 509 -12.81 9.28 18.17
C LYS A 509 -14.31 9.06 18.40
N LEU A 510 -14.67 8.43 19.52
CA LEU A 510 -16.04 8.15 19.94
C LEU A 510 -16.84 9.42 20.22
N LYS A 511 -16.16 10.47 20.70
CA LYS A 511 -16.72 11.79 21.04
C LYS A 511 -17.85 11.70 22.05
N VAL A 512 -17.66 10.85 23.08
CA VAL A 512 -18.63 10.62 24.15
C VAL A 512 -18.11 11.10 25.50
N THR A 513 -19.02 11.43 26.41
CA THR A 513 -18.66 11.80 27.79
C THR A 513 -17.86 10.68 28.45
N GLY A 514 -16.70 11.02 29.02
CA GLY A 514 -15.80 10.07 29.68
C GLY A 514 -14.81 9.37 28.74
N GLU A 515 -14.75 9.72 27.46
CA GLU A 515 -13.74 9.21 26.52
C GLU A 515 -12.31 9.52 26.97
N GLU A 516 -12.05 10.73 27.44
CA GLU A 516 -10.74 11.20 27.92
C GLU A 516 -10.44 10.74 29.36
N MET A 517 -11.20 9.78 29.89
CA MET A 517 -11.01 9.25 31.24
C MET A 517 -9.63 8.60 31.34
N LYS A 518 -8.86 8.98 32.37
CA LYS A 518 -7.60 8.35 32.71
C LYS A 518 -7.76 7.37 33.86
N VAL A 519 -6.97 6.31 33.84
CA VAL A 519 -6.89 5.34 34.93
C VAL A 519 -5.43 5.25 35.35
N THR A 520 -5.18 5.36 36.65
CA THR A 520 -3.86 5.12 37.22
C THR A 520 -3.80 3.70 37.77
N ARG A 521 -2.80 2.93 37.34
CA ARG A 521 -2.51 1.58 37.83
C ARG A 521 -0.99 1.45 37.95
N ASP A 522 -0.53 0.93 39.08
CA ASP A 522 0.90 0.66 39.32
C ASP A 522 1.80 1.88 38.96
N ASP A 523 1.38 3.07 39.42
CA ASP A 523 2.01 4.38 39.17
C ASP A 523 2.07 4.83 37.69
N VAL A 524 1.44 4.09 36.78
CA VAL A 524 1.28 4.46 35.37
C VAL A 524 -0.12 5.01 35.13
N THR A 525 -0.21 6.24 34.64
CA THR A 525 -1.48 6.87 34.26
C THR A 525 -1.69 6.75 32.75
N GLU A 526 -2.81 6.13 32.36
CA GLU A 526 -3.11 5.86 30.97
C GLU A 526 -4.57 6.17 30.61
N ASP A 527 -4.83 6.42 29.32
CA ASP A 527 -6.20 6.63 28.83
C ASP A 527 -7.01 5.33 28.93
N LYS A 528 -8.24 5.42 29.43
CA LYS A 528 -9.15 4.28 29.59
C LYS A 528 -9.67 3.78 28.26
N VAL A 529 -9.98 4.70 27.35
CA VAL A 529 -10.41 4.38 25.99
C VAL A 529 -9.18 4.29 25.10
N LYS A 530 -8.99 3.13 24.46
CA LYS A 530 -7.89 2.90 23.54
C LYS A 530 -8.41 2.81 22.11
N TYR A 531 -7.81 3.59 21.21
CA TYR A 531 -8.12 3.54 19.77
C TYR A 531 -7.25 2.54 19.00
N LYS A 532 -6.25 1.96 19.66
CA LYS A 532 -5.38 0.91 19.13
C LYS A 532 -5.07 -0.09 20.23
N LEU A 533 -5.15 -1.37 19.90
CA LEU A 533 -4.72 -2.46 20.78
C LEU A 533 -3.26 -2.77 20.48
N ALA A 534 -2.33 -2.13 21.21
CA ALA A 534 -0.89 -2.32 20.97
C ALA A 534 -0.36 -3.64 21.56
N ASP A 535 -0.75 -3.96 22.80
CA ASP A 535 -0.39 -5.21 23.47
C ASP A 535 -1.65 -5.86 24.07
N PRO A 536 -2.15 -6.96 23.48
CA PRO A 536 -3.26 -7.72 24.05
C PRO A 536 -2.93 -8.38 25.40
N GLU A 537 -1.65 -8.70 25.68
CA GLU A 537 -1.23 -9.35 26.93
C GLU A 537 -1.42 -8.44 28.14
N ALA A 538 -1.34 -7.13 27.95
CA ALA A 538 -1.63 -6.14 29.00
C ALA A 538 -3.07 -6.23 29.53
N TYR A 539 -3.98 -6.95 28.86
CA TYR A 539 -5.39 -7.02 29.22
C TYR A 539 -5.81 -8.34 29.87
N ARG A 540 -4.91 -9.29 30.16
CA ARG A 540 -5.26 -10.61 30.73
C ARG A 540 -6.19 -10.53 31.94
N ARG A 541 -7.15 -11.46 31.98
CA ARG A 541 -8.17 -11.60 33.04
C ARG A 541 -9.01 -10.33 33.25
N LYS A 542 -9.23 -9.54 32.19
CA LYS A 542 -10.06 -8.32 32.26
C LYS A 542 -11.38 -8.48 31.51
N LYS A 543 -12.32 -7.62 31.87
CA LYS A 543 -13.52 -7.36 31.09
C LYS A 543 -13.23 -6.22 30.12
N CYS A 544 -13.35 -6.50 28.82
CA CYS A 544 -13.03 -5.56 27.75
C CYS A 544 -14.28 -5.31 26.91
N ILE A 545 -14.52 -4.04 26.59
CA ILE A 545 -15.57 -3.65 25.64
C ILE A 545 -14.86 -3.21 24.36
N VAL A 546 -15.22 -3.83 23.24
CA VAL A 546 -14.75 -3.44 21.91
C VAL A 546 -15.92 -2.78 21.18
N VAL A 547 -15.75 -1.53 20.77
CA VAL A 547 -16.81 -0.76 20.09
C VAL A 547 -16.55 -0.75 18.59
N GLY A 548 -17.51 -1.26 17.81
CA GLY A 548 -17.48 -1.33 16.35
C GLY A 548 -17.57 -2.76 15.81
N ALA A 549 -17.70 -2.88 14.49
CA ALA A 549 -17.77 -4.16 13.78
C ALA A 549 -16.92 -4.17 12.49
N GLY A 550 -15.99 -3.21 12.34
CA GLY A 550 -15.00 -3.24 11.26
C GLY A 550 -13.84 -4.19 11.56
N ASN A 551 -12.94 -4.38 10.59
CA ASN A 551 -11.78 -5.28 10.72
C ASN A 551 -11.00 -5.08 12.03
N SER A 552 -10.66 -3.83 12.37
CA SER A 552 -9.89 -3.54 13.59
C SER A 552 -10.62 -3.93 14.87
N ALA A 553 -11.96 -3.83 14.91
CA ALA A 553 -12.74 -4.23 16.08
C ALA A 553 -12.78 -5.76 16.22
N ILE A 554 -13.01 -6.47 15.11
CA ILE A 554 -13.04 -7.94 15.11
C ILE A 554 -11.65 -8.51 15.48
N GLU A 555 -10.58 -8.01 14.86
CA GLU A 555 -9.22 -8.43 15.18
C GLU A 555 -8.88 -8.16 16.65
N ALA A 556 -9.19 -6.97 17.17
CA ALA A 556 -8.93 -6.65 18.58
C ALA A 556 -9.70 -7.59 19.53
N ALA A 557 -10.95 -7.94 19.20
CA ALA A 557 -11.72 -8.88 19.99
C ALA A 557 -11.08 -10.29 20.02
N VAL A 558 -10.60 -10.77 18.87
CA VAL A 558 -9.88 -12.04 18.74
C VAL A 558 -8.57 -12.00 19.54
N ASP A 559 -7.77 -10.95 19.38
CA ASP A 559 -6.48 -10.80 20.04
C ASP A 559 -6.60 -10.72 21.58
N LEU A 560 -7.74 -10.24 22.08
CA LEU A 560 -8.02 -10.20 23.52
C LEU A 560 -8.37 -11.58 24.09
N VAL A 561 -8.95 -12.51 23.33
CA VAL A 561 -9.35 -13.84 23.83
C VAL A 561 -8.40 -14.97 23.45
N ALA A 562 -7.56 -14.73 22.44
CA ALA A 562 -6.63 -15.71 21.90
C ALA A 562 -5.19 -15.17 21.87
N ARG A 563 -4.25 -16.03 21.50
CA ARG A 563 -2.86 -15.69 21.18
C ARG A 563 -2.61 -16.08 19.72
N ARG A 564 -1.72 -15.34 19.07
CA ARG A 564 -1.28 -15.64 17.70
C ARG A 564 0.04 -16.38 17.75
N LYS A 565 0.15 -17.47 16.99
CA LYS A 565 1.40 -18.23 16.80
C LYS A 565 1.63 -18.42 15.32
N GLY A 566 2.51 -17.62 14.73
CA GLY A 566 2.61 -17.52 13.28
C GLY A 566 1.27 -17.10 12.66
N SER A 567 0.77 -17.89 11.71
CA SER A 567 -0.55 -17.67 11.09
C SER A 567 -1.72 -18.26 11.89
N ASP A 568 -1.46 -19.10 12.90
CA ASP A 568 -2.47 -19.78 13.70
C ASP A 568 -2.98 -18.92 14.88
N ILE A 569 -4.18 -19.26 15.34
CA ILE A 569 -4.83 -18.66 16.52
C ILE A 569 -5.09 -19.75 17.56
N GLU A 570 -4.58 -19.55 18.76
CA GLU A 570 -4.81 -20.43 19.91
C GLU A 570 -5.61 -19.69 20.99
N PHE A 571 -6.75 -20.25 21.38
CA PHE A 571 -7.53 -19.67 22.47
C PHE A 571 -6.77 -19.72 23.79
N ARG A 572 -6.82 -18.62 24.55
CA ARG A 572 -6.25 -18.60 25.90
C ARG A 572 -6.97 -19.61 26.80
N PRO A 573 -6.26 -20.26 27.73
CA PRO A 573 -6.89 -21.06 28.77
C PRO A 573 -7.99 -20.27 29.50
N PRO A 574 -9.10 -20.90 29.92
CA PRO A 574 -10.22 -20.22 30.55
C PRO A 574 -9.83 -19.30 31.72
N GLU A 575 -8.84 -19.69 32.51
CA GLU A 575 -8.31 -18.97 33.67
C GLU A 575 -7.49 -17.72 33.32
N GLU A 576 -7.09 -17.54 32.07
CA GLU A 576 -6.35 -16.37 31.57
C GLU A 576 -7.15 -15.53 30.57
N ARG A 577 -8.30 -16.03 30.13
CA ARG A 577 -9.10 -15.45 29.07
C ARG A 577 -9.79 -14.16 29.52
N ASN A 578 -9.87 -13.21 28.59
CA ASN A 578 -10.64 -11.99 28.79
C ASN A 578 -12.12 -12.22 28.51
N GLU A 579 -12.98 -11.52 29.24
CA GLU A 579 -14.40 -11.40 28.90
C GLU A 579 -14.56 -10.23 27.94
N VAL A 580 -14.80 -10.52 26.66
CA VAL A 580 -14.88 -9.49 25.61
C VAL A 580 -16.32 -9.30 25.18
N ILE A 581 -16.82 -8.07 25.29
CA ILE A 581 -18.13 -7.65 24.81
C ILE A 581 -17.93 -6.81 23.55
N LEU A 582 -18.44 -7.29 22.42
CA LEU A 582 -18.46 -6.53 21.17
C LEU A 582 -19.74 -5.69 21.10
N VAL A 583 -19.59 -4.37 21.04
CA VAL A 583 -20.70 -3.42 20.93
C VAL A 583 -20.77 -2.92 19.49
N VAL A 584 -21.84 -3.30 18.80
CA VAL A 584 -22.08 -2.94 17.39
C VAL A 584 -23.21 -1.90 17.33
N ARG A 585 -23.14 -0.95 16.39
CA ARG A 585 -24.27 -0.04 16.11
C ARG A 585 -25.49 -0.87 15.68
N SER A 586 -26.68 -0.45 16.09
CA SER A 586 -27.96 -1.13 15.81
C SER A 586 -28.24 -1.34 14.32
N ASP A 587 -27.74 -0.44 13.46
CA ASP A 587 -28.01 -0.45 12.03
C ASP A 587 -26.80 -0.99 11.26
N LEU A 588 -26.62 -2.31 11.27
CA LEU A 588 -25.80 -2.98 10.25
C LEU A 588 -26.46 -2.71 8.90
N LYS A 589 -25.78 -2.01 7.99
CA LYS A 589 -26.28 -1.91 6.62
C LYS A 589 -26.37 -3.32 6.03
N ASN A 590 -27.48 -3.61 5.35
CA ASN A 590 -27.72 -4.88 4.65
C ASN A 590 -26.72 -5.16 3.50
N ASP A 591 -25.85 -4.20 3.18
CA ASP A 591 -24.80 -4.30 2.17
C ASP A 591 -23.42 -4.61 2.77
N LEU A 592 -23.35 -5.00 4.06
CA LEU A 592 -22.15 -5.57 4.67
C LEU A 592 -21.86 -6.94 4.01
N LYS A 593 -21.39 -6.88 2.78
CA LYS A 593 -20.77 -8.01 2.12
C LYS A 593 -19.48 -8.26 2.90
N PHE A 594 -19.43 -9.37 3.61
CA PHE A 594 -18.20 -9.96 4.17
C PHE A 594 -17.20 -10.38 3.06
N GLY A 595 -17.26 -9.75 1.89
CA GLY A 595 -16.44 -10.01 0.72
C GLY A 595 -15.12 -9.26 0.81
N ASN A 596 -14.04 -10.03 0.71
CA ASN A 596 -12.67 -9.64 0.39
C ASN A 596 -11.87 -8.87 1.45
N LYS A 597 -12.41 -8.59 2.64
CA LYS A 597 -11.67 -7.90 3.73
C LYS A 597 -11.72 -8.53 5.10
N GLN A 598 -12.59 -9.52 5.35
CA GLN A 598 -12.32 -10.46 6.42
C GLN A 598 -11.31 -11.46 5.88
N GLN A 599 -10.13 -11.48 6.47
CA GLN A 599 -9.44 -12.75 6.64
C GLN A 599 -10.36 -13.55 7.53
N ILE A 600 -11.21 -14.36 6.90
CA ILE A 600 -11.95 -15.39 7.62
C ILE A 600 -10.84 -16.34 8.06
N TYR A 601 -10.50 -16.23 9.33
CA TYR A 601 -9.87 -17.33 10.05
C TYR A 601 -10.89 -18.46 9.97
N ASP A 602 -10.57 -19.51 9.20
CA ASP A 602 -11.37 -20.74 9.16
C ASP A 602 -11.40 -21.43 10.53
#